data_AF-A0A1I6XZU3-F1
#
_entry.id   AF-A0A1I6XZU3-F1
#
_cell.length_a   1.000
_cell.length_b   1.000
_cell.length_c   1.000
_cell.angle_alpha   90.00
_cell.angle_beta   90.00
_cell.angle_gamma   90.00
#
_symmetry.space_group_name_H-M   'P 1'
#
loop_
_entity.id
_entity.type
_entity.pdbx_description
1 polymer ?
#
loop_
_entity_poly.entity_id
_entity_poly.type
_entity_poly.pdbx_seq_one_letter_code
_entity_poly.pdbx_strand_id
1 'polypeptide(L)'
;MVSLMSLAIHDANNTAIAVYNSYSPSTALSDALSRNVKINGIARKGETRSTVDLILSGTTGTTITNGSVKDANGIIWNLPSTTIIDGNPVTATCNTTGAVAALAGTVTGINTPTRGWTSVNNPQAATVGTAAETDAELRIRQSQSVALPSLTPFDAVDGALANISGVTRHKLYENNTGSVDVNGLPAHSISAIVDGEDATTIAQTIRGKKGQGVATYSKTTIQVPDIYGNPHNISFSRPVDVPVYVAITVQVFIGYTSQIGEDIKQAVADYINSLLIGDSVLLSRIYSPANLGVVSGGNARFYDITDLLIGKSVGSVAAANINIAYDEAASCSTENISITVAP
;
A
#
# COMPACT_ATOMS: atom_id res chain seq x y z
N MET A 1 59.02 -26.57 5.10
CA MET A 1 58.49 -26.14 6.42
C MET A 1 57.96 -24.72 6.40
N VAL A 2 58.73 -23.72 5.93
CA VAL A 2 58.28 -22.31 5.87
C VAL A 2 56.99 -22.13 5.04
N SER A 3 56.89 -22.79 3.88
CA SER A 3 55.69 -22.73 3.01
C SER A 3 54.43 -23.32 3.64
N LEU A 4 54.58 -24.37 4.46
CA LEU A 4 53.46 -25.01 5.15
C LEU A 4 52.94 -24.11 6.28
N MET A 5 53.84 -23.47 7.02
CA MET A 5 53.48 -22.51 8.07
C MET A 5 52.86 -21.24 7.48
N SER A 6 53.36 -20.73 6.36
CA SER A 6 52.75 -19.57 5.69
C SER A 6 51.34 -19.88 5.19
N LEU A 7 51.11 -21.09 4.66
CA LEU A 7 49.77 -21.51 4.24
C LEU A 7 48.81 -21.61 5.43
N ALA A 8 49.23 -22.23 6.54
CA ALA A 8 48.41 -22.33 7.75
C ALA A 8 48.05 -20.95 8.33
N ILE A 9 48.99 -20.00 8.35
CA ILE A 9 48.75 -18.63 8.81
C ILE A 9 47.80 -17.90 7.85
N HIS A 10 47.98 -18.05 6.55
CA HIS A 10 47.12 -17.45 5.54
C HIS A 10 45.67 -17.96 5.66
N ASP A 11 45.47 -19.27 5.83
CA ASP A 11 44.15 -19.87 5.96
C ASP A 11 43.46 -19.45 7.28
N ALA A 12 44.22 -19.35 8.37
CA ALA A 12 43.73 -18.83 9.64
C ALA A 12 43.30 -17.35 9.52
N ASN A 13 44.12 -16.51 8.86
CA ASN A 13 43.80 -15.11 8.64
C ASN A 13 42.56 -14.93 7.75
N ASN A 14 42.44 -15.71 6.68
CA ASN A 14 41.25 -15.68 5.83
C ASN A 14 39.98 -16.09 6.58
N THR A 15 40.09 -17.08 7.47
CA THR A 15 38.99 -17.49 8.35
C THR A 15 38.60 -16.35 9.31
N ALA A 16 39.57 -15.68 9.92
CA ALA A 16 39.31 -14.53 10.80
C ALA A 16 38.63 -13.37 10.06
N ILE A 17 39.07 -13.07 8.83
CA ILE A 17 38.45 -12.06 7.96
C ILE A 17 37.00 -12.45 7.63
N ALA A 18 36.75 -13.72 7.29
CA ALA A 18 35.40 -14.21 7.01
C ALA A 18 34.47 -14.10 8.23
N VAL A 19 34.96 -14.45 9.43
CA VAL A 19 34.21 -14.28 10.68
C VAL A 19 33.90 -12.81 10.93
N TYR A 20 34.87 -11.91 10.79
CA TYR A 20 34.63 -10.48 11.00
C TYR A 20 33.61 -9.92 9.99
N ASN A 21 33.73 -10.27 8.72
CA ASN A 21 32.78 -9.86 7.68
C ASN A 21 31.38 -10.45 7.90
N SER A 22 31.26 -11.60 8.56
CA SER A 22 29.95 -12.20 8.86
C SER A 22 29.08 -11.37 9.80
N TYR A 23 29.63 -10.36 10.50
CA TYR A 23 28.86 -9.48 11.40
C TYR A 23 28.16 -8.31 10.68
N SER A 24 28.58 -7.95 9.47
CA SER A 24 27.95 -6.85 8.74
C SER A 24 26.90 -7.38 7.76
N PRO A 25 25.67 -6.86 7.74
CA PRO A 25 24.67 -7.22 6.73
C PRO A 25 25.14 -6.99 5.27
N SER A 26 26.05 -6.04 5.05
CA SER A 26 26.59 -5.75 3.72
C SER A 26 27.51 -6.86 3.18
N THR A 27 28.21 -7.58 4.05
CA THR A 27 29.23 -8.57 3.67
C THR A 27 28.94 -9.99 4.15
N ALA A 28 28.03 -10.17 5.11
CA ALA A 28 27.59 -11.47 5.59
C ALA A 28 26.85 -12.28 4.52
N LEU A 29 27.01 -13.60 4.54
CA LEU A 29 26.39 -14.51 3.57
C LEU A 29 25.44 -15.49 4.28
N SER A 30 24.41 -15.94 3.55
CA SER A 30 23.52 -17.04 3.91
C SER A 30 22.98 -16.96 5.35
N ASP A 31 23.35 -17.91 6.22
CA ASP A 31 22.88 -18.00 7.60
C ASP A 31 23.35 -16.83 8.46
N ALA A 32 24.59 -16.35 8.29
CA ALA A 32 25.07 -15.16 9.00
C ALA A 32 24.23 -13.92 8.65
N LEU A 33 23.92 -13.72 7.37
CA LEU A 33 23.01 -12.64 6.95
C LEU A 33 21.61 -12.82 7.56
N SER A 34 21.09 -14.05 7.54
CA SER A 34 19.76 -14.39 8.10
C SER A 34 19.68 -14.20 9.61
N ARG A 35 20.80 -14.34 10.33
CA ARG A 35 20.91 -14.03 11.76
C ARG A 35 21.02 -12.52 11.99
N ASN A 36 21.82 -11.82 11.21
CA ASN A 36 22.02 -10.37 11.36
C ASN A 36 20.73 -9.58 11.11
N VAL A 37 19.94 -9.96 10.09
CA VAL A 37 18.70 -9.25 9.77
C VAL A 37 17.64 -9.35 10.88
N LYS A 38 17.72 -10.36 11.78
CA LYS A 38 16.84 -10.46 12.95
C LYS A 38 17.03 -9.30 13.92
N ILE A 39 18.24 -8.74 14.01
CA ILE A 39 18.53 -7.55 14.81
C ILE A 39 17.74 -6.35 14.27
N ASN A 40 17.48 -6.32 12.95
CA ASN A 40 16.65 -5.30 12.30
C ASN A 40 15.14 -5.60 12.35
N GLY A 41 14.72 -6.65 13.06
CA GLY A 41 13.30 -7.01 13.20
C GLY A 41 12.68 -7.73 11.99
N ILE A 42 13.50 -8.17 11.03
CA ILE A 42 13.03 -8.92 9.87
C ILE A 42 13.64 -10.33 9.83
N ALA A 43 12.95 -11.27 9.17
CA ALA A 43 13.46 -12.62 8.92
C ALA A 43 13.45 -12.92 7.42
N ARG A 44 14.35 -13.78 6.94
CA ARG A 44 14.38 -14.22 5.55
C ARG A 44 13.07 -14.91 5.20
N LYS A 45 12.48 -14.56 4.05
CA LYS A 45 11.28 -15.26 3.56
C LYS A 45 11.67 -16.67 3.13
N GLY A 46 11.04 -17.67 3.75
CA GLY A 46 11.20 -19.06 3.36
C GLY A 46 10.57 -19.35 1.99
N GLU A 47 10.92 -20.49 1.42
CA GLU A 47 10.20 -21.02 0.27
C GLU A 47 8.76 -21.39 0.68
N THR A 48 7.81 -21.12 -0.21
CA THR A 48 6.44 -21.58 -0.07
C THR A 48 6.14 -22.62 -1.15
N ARG A 49 5.20 -23.51 -0.86
CA ARG A 49 4.79 -24.57 -1.79
C ARG A 49 3.55 -24.11 -2.51
N SER A 50 3.48 -24.44 -3.80
CA SER A 50 2.29 -24.12 -4.59
C SER A 50 1.08 -24.90 -4.08
N THR A 51 -0.10 -24.30 -4.10
CA THR A 51 -1.35 -24.94 -3.64
C THR A 51 -2.39 -24.92 -4.75
N VAL A 52 -3.26 -25.94 -4.77
CA VAL A 52 -4.32 -26.08 -5.76
C VAL A 52 -5.58 -26.61 -5.11
N ASP A 53 -6.73 -26.02 -5.44
CA ASP A 53 -8.02 -26.50 -4.96
C ASP A 53 -8.57 -27.57 -5.90
N LEU A 54 -8.93 -28.71 -5.30
CA LEU A 54 -9.35 -29.91 -5.99
C LEU A 54 -10.79 -30.26 -5.64
N ILE A 55 -11.58 -30.62 -6.64
CA ILE A 55 -12.87 -31.29 -6.44
C ILE A 55 -12.63 -32.79 -6.52
N LEU A 56 -12.93 -33.48 -5.42
CA LEU A 56 -12.87 -34.94 -5.33
C LEU A 56 -14.25 -35.51 -5.61
N SER A 57 -14.35 -36.54 -6.48
CA SER A 57 -15.61 -37.22 -6.77
C SER A 57 -15.51 -38.70 -6.47
N GLY A 58 -16.56 -39.28 -5.92
CA GLY A 58 -16.60 -40.65 -5.45
C GLY A 58 -17.80 -40.95 -4.57
N THR A 59 -17.73 -42.03 -3.79
CA THR A 59 -18.72 -42.37 -2.78
C THR A 59 -18.66 -41.34 -1.65
N THR A 60 -19.75 -40.58 -1.47
CA THR A 60 -19.87 -39.57 -0.42
C THR A 60 -19.61 -40.15 0.96
N GLY A 61 -18.83 -39.45 1.79
CA GLY A 61 -18.43 -39.89 3.13
C GLY A 61 -17.17 -40.78 3.16
N THR A 62 -16.54 -41.05 2.00
CA THR A 62 -15.25 -41.77 1.97
C THR A 62 -14.14 -40.90 2.54
N THR A 63 -13.43 -41.42 3.55
CA THR A 63 -12.24 -40.78 4.12
C THR A 63 -10.98 -41.20 3.37
N ILE A 64 -10.20 -40.21 2.93
CA ILE A 64 -8.88 -40.35 2.32
C ILE A 64 -7.85 -39.92 3.37
N THR A 65 -6.91 -40.80 3.69
CA THR A 65 -5.83 -40.52 4.65
C THR A 65 -4.50 -40.41 3.92
N ASN A 66 -3.78 -39.30 4.12
CA ASN A 66 -2.50 -39.00 3.46
C ASN A 66 -2.54 -39.22 1.94
N GLY A 67 -3.62 -38.80 1.30
CA GLY A 67 -3.81 -38.97 -0.13
C GLY A 67 -2.93 -38.04 -0.97
N SER A 68 -2.70 -38.37 -2.23
CA SER A 68 -2.05 -37.50 -3.20
C SER A 68 -2.62 -37.68 -4.60
N VAL A 69 -2.48 -36.63 -5.39
CA VAL A 69 -2.85 -36.56 -6.81
C VAL A 69 -1.63 -36.17 -7.64
N LYS A 70 -1.72 -36.33 -8.95
CA LYS A 70 -0.70 -35.92 -9.91
C LYS A 70 -1.29 -35.10 -11.03
N ASP A 71 -0.52 -34.14 -11.52
CA ASP A 71 -0.87 -33.38 -12.71
C ASP A 71 -0.44 -34.08 -14.02
N ALA A 72 -0.77 -33.45 -15.14
CA ALA A 72 -0.41 -33.92 -16.48
C ALA A 72 1.12 -34.03 -16.71
N ASN A 73 1.93 -33.29 -15.95
CA ASN A 73 3.39 -33.32 -15.99
C ASN A 73 3.99 -34.34 -14.99
N GLY A 74 3.16 -35.06 -14.25
CA GLY A 74 3.58 -36.03 -13.24
C GLY A 74 4.00 -35.41 -11.91
N ILE A 75 3.74 -34.12 -11.67
CA ILE A 75 4.02 -33.47 -10.40
C ILE A 75 2.98 -33.90 -9.37
N ILE A 76 3.46 -34.30 -8.20
CA ILE A 76 2.62 -34.81 -7.11
C ILE A 76 2.12 -33.66 -6.25
N TRP A 77 0.85 -33.70 -5.86
CA TRP A 77 0.20 -32.77 -4.94
C TRP A 77 -0.44 -33.56 -3.80
N ASN A 78 -0.04 -33.27 -2.57
CA ASN A 78 -0.46 -33.98 -1.37
C ASN A 78 -1.74 -33.34 -0.81
N LEU A 79 -2.73 -34.17 -0.50
CA LEU A 79 -3.94 -33.78 0.22
C LEU A 79 -3.61 -33.60 1.72
N PRO A 80 -4.49 -32.92 2.48
CA PRO A 80 -4.42 -32.92 3.94
C PRO A 80 -4.39 -34.34 4.52
N SER A 81 -3.91 -34.46 5.77
CA SER A 81 -3.73 -35.77 6.45
C SER A 81 -5.01 -36.61 6.46
N THR A 82 -6.16 -35.96 6.56
CA THR A 82 -7.48 -36.57 6.43
C THR A 82 -8.37 -35.67 5.57
N THR A 83 -9.04 -36.24 4.59
CA THR A 83 -9.99 -35.55 3.70
C THR A 83 -11.21 -36.43 3.49
N ILE A 84 -12.40 -35.85 3.40
CA ILE A 84 -13.65 -36.58 3.13
C ILE A 84 -14.17 -36.18 1.76
N ILE A 85 -14.68 -37.15 1.00
CA ILE A 85 -15.41 -36.86 -0.24
C ILE A 85 -16.83 -36.40 0.11
N ASP A 86 -17.08 -35.10 0.05
CA ASP A 86 -18.37 -34.47 0.36
C ASP A 86 -18.82 -33.45 -0.71
N GLY A 87 -18.03 -33.29 -1.77
CA GLY A 87 -18.28 -32.34 -2.86
C GLY A 87 -17.66 -30.95 -2.64
N ASN A 88 -17.06 -30.69 -1.48
CA ASN A 88 -16.36 -29.44 -1.21
C ASN A 88 -14.95 -29.46 -1.83
N PRO A 89 -14.41 -28.27 -2.21
CA PRO A 89 -13.05 -28.16 -2.68
C PRO A 89 -12.05 -28.48 -1.56
N VAL A 90 -11.00 -29.22 -1.90
CA VAL A 90 -9.92 -29.61 -1.00
C VAL A 90 -8.61 -29.05 -1.53
N THR A 91 -7.93 -28.25 -0.71
CA THR A 91 -6.63 -27.68 -1.07
C THR A 91 -5.52 -28.74 -0.95
N ALA A 92 -4.91 -29.10 -2.07
CA ALA A 92 -3.70 -29.90 -2.12
C ALA A 92 -2.45 -29.02 -2.23
N THR A 93 -1.34 -29.49 -1.67
CA THR A 93 -0.05 -28.79 -1.68
C THR A 93 0.95 -29.56 -2.52
N CYS A 94 1.65 -28.87 -3.42
CA CYS A 94 2.67 -29.46 -4.29
C CYS A 94 3.73 -30.22 -3.46
N ASN A 95 4.25 -31.34 -3.98
CA ASN A 95 5.29 -32.12 -3.31
C ASN A 95 6.70 -31.49 -3.45
N THR A 96 6.88 -30.59 -4.41
CA THR A 96 8.11 -29.83 -4.62
C THR A 96 7.95 -28.41 -4.10
N THR A 97 9.03 -27.84 -3.55
CA THR A 97 9.05 -26.44 -3.11
C THR A 97 9.25 -25.49 -4.30
N GLY A 98 8.83 -24.24 -4.13
CA GLY A 98 8.98 -23.19 -5.14
C GLY A 98 7.77 -23.03 -6.06
N ALA A 99 8.01 -22.29 -7.14
CA ALA A 99 7.00 -21.85 -8.10
C ALA A 99 6.64 -22.96 -9.08
N VAL A 100 5.57 -23.70 -8.77
CA VAL A 100 5.01 -24.75 -9.63
C VAL A 100 3.62 -24.32 -10.07
N ALA A 101 3.47 -24.07 -11.37
CA ALA A 101 2.18 -23.75 -11.96
C ALA A 101 1.45 -25.01 -12.40
N ALA A 102 0.15 -25.08 -12.11
CA ALA A 102 -0.78 -26.02 -12.72
C ALA A 102 -1.99 -25.25 -13.26
N LEU A 103 -2.34 -25.48 -14.52
CA LEU A 103 -3.48 -24.81 -15.15
C LEU A 103 -4.79 -25.48 -14.73
N ALA A 104 -5.92 -24.79 -14.92
CA ALA A 104 -7.22 -25.40 -14.68
C ALA A 104 -7.39 -26.69 -15.50
N GLY A 105 -7.90 -27.75 -14.87
CA GLY A 105 -8.14 -29.04 -15.50
C GLY A 105 -6.91 -29.92 -15.72
N THR A 106 -5.72 -29.55 -15.23
CA THR A 106 -4.50 -30.34 -15.43
C THR A 106 -4.19 -31.31 -14.29
N VAL A 107 -4.77 -31.13 -13.11
CA VAL A 107 -4.58 -31.98 -11.92
C VAL A 107 -5.69 -33.01 -11.83
N THR A 108 -5.57 -34.09 -12.60
CA THR A 108 -6.65 -35.08 -12.80
C THR A 108 -6.27 -36.51 -12.42
N GLY A 109 -4.99 -36.80 -12.21
CA GLY A 109 -4.53 -38.15 -11.89
C GLY A 109 -4.58 -38.43 -10.39
N ILE A 110 -5.21 -39.53 -9.98
CA ILE A 110 -5.09 -40.02 -8.61
C ILE A 110 -3.74 -40.73 -8.46
N ASN A 111 -2.94 -40.36 -7.45
CA ASN A 111 -1.64 -40.97 -7.20
C ASN A 111 -1.70 -42.06 -6.11
N THR A 112 -2.53 -41.86 -5.07
CA THR A 112 -2.81 -42.87 -4.03
C THR A 112 -4.28 -43.30 -4.11
N PRO A 113 -4.61 -44.40 -4.79
CA PRO A 113 -5.98 -44.84 -4.95
C PRO A 113 -6.60 -45.27 -3.61
N THR A 114 -7.74 -44.69 -3.25
CA THR A 114 -8.54 -45.08 -2.09
C THR A 114 -9.87 -45.64 -2.57
N ARG A 115 -10.30 -46.78 -2.02
CA ARG A 115 -11.60 -47.39 -2.40
C ARG A 115 -12.73 -46.41 -2.12
N GLY A 116 -13.52 -46.08 -3.14
CA GLY A 116 -14.58 -45.08 -3.07
C GLY A 116 -14.21 -43.73 -3.69
N TRP A 117 -12.95 -43.48 -4.04
CA TRP A 117 -12.52 -42.30 -4.79
C TRP A 117 -12.43 -42.61 -6.29
N THR A 118 -13.16 -41.86 -7.12
CA THR A 118 -13.30 -42.15 -8.57
C THR A 118 -12.58 -41.14 -9.47
N SER A 119 -12.59 -39.85 -9.13
CA SER A 119 -11.92 -38.83 -9.94
C SER A 119 -11.50 -37.63 -9.11
N VAL A 120 -10.60 -36.83 -9.68
CA VAL A 120 -10.19 -35.53 -9.15
C VAL A 120 -10.05 -34.54 -10.30
N ASN A 121 -10.35 -33.27 -10.03
CA ASN A 121 -10.15 -32.18 -10.98
C ASN A 121 -9.83 -30.89 -10.22
N ASN A 122 -9.05 -30.00 -10.82
CA ASN A 122 -8.86 -28.63 -10.34
C ASN A 122 -9.65 -27.64 -11.22
N PRO A 123 -10.74 -27.03 -10.73
CA PRO A 123 -11.53 -26.08 -11.53
C PRO A 123 -10.77 -24.78 -11.86
N GLN A 124 -9.80 -24.41 -11.03
CA GLN A 124 -9.00 -23.20 -11.15
C GLN A 124 -7.51 -23.56 -11.26
N ALA A 125 -6.71 -22.62 -11.76
CA ALA A 125 -5.27 -22.75 -11.76
C ALA A 125 -4.70 -22.73 -10.33
N ALA A 126 -3.55 -23.37 -10.13
CA ALA A 126 -2.86 -23.40 -8.85
C ALA A 126 -2.29 -22.02 -8.47
N THR A 127 -2.33 -21.73 -7.17
CA THR A 127 -1.60 -20.61 -6.59
C THR A 127 -0.13 -20.99 -6.50
N VAL A 128 0.69 -20.30 -7.28
CA VAL A 128 2.12 -20.56 -7.41
C VAL A 128 2.84 -20.13 -6.12
N GLY A 129 3.65 -21.04 -5.58
CA GLY A 129 4.52 -20.77 -4.44
C GLY A 129 5.71 -19.88 -4.83
N THR A 130 6.51 -19.53 -3.84
CA THR A 130 7.66 -18.64 -4.01
C THR A 130 8.94 -19.39 -3.66
N ALA A 131 10.01 -19.13 -4.42
CA ALA A 131 11.34 -19.57 -4.03
C ALA A 131 11.78 -18.88 -2.73
N ALA A 132 12.76 -19.47 -2.05
CA ALA A 132 13.38 -18.83 -0.90
C ALA A 132 14.05 -17.50 -1.31
N GLU A 133 13.93 -16.49 -0.46
CA GLU A 133 14.51 -15.17 -0.71
C GLU A 133 16.04 -15.24 -0.80
N THR A 134 16.59 -14.66 -1.87
CA THR A 134 18.04 -14.63 -2.11
C THR A 134 18.75 -13.66 -1.16
N ASP A 135 20.06 -13.82 -0.98
CA ASP A 135 20.86 -12.88 -0.18
C ASP A 135 20.79 -11.44 -0.71
N ALA A 136 20.72 -11.27 -2.03
CA ALA A 136 20.64 -9.95 -2.66
C ALA A 136 19.30 -9.27 -2.35
N GLU A 137 18.19 -9.98 -2.52
CA GLU A 137 16.84 -9.47 -2.20
C GLU A 137 16.71 -9.17 -0.71
N LEU A 138 17.23 -10.06 0.15
CA LEU A 138 17.23 -9.85 1.60
C LEU A 138 18.03 -8.60 1.99
N ARG A 139 19.16 -8.30 1.34
CA ARG A 139 19.93 -7.08 1.61
C ARG A 139 19.21 -5.81 1.16
N ILE A 140 18.55 -5.83 0.00
CA ILE A 140 17.73 -4.70 -0.47
C ILE A 140 16.59 -4.45 0.51
N ARG A 141 15.91 -5.50 0.97
CA ARG A 141 14.83 -5.37 1.96
C ARG A 141 15.36 -4.94 3.32
N GLN A 142 16.53 -5.42 3.73
CA GLN A 142 17.18 -5.01 4.97
C GLN A 142 17.53 -3.52 4.94
N SER A 143 18.09 -3.00 3.84
CA SER A 143 18.42 -1.58 3.72
C SER A 143 17.19 -0.68 3.73
N GLN A 144 16.08 -1.14 3.13
CA GLN A 144 14.78 -0.47 3.23
C GLN A 144 14.24 -0.54 4.67
N SER A 145 14.30 -1.71 5.31
CA SER A 145 13.79 -1.92 6.67
C SER A 145 14.51 -1.09 7.73
N VAL A 146 15.82 -0.87 7.59
CA VAL A 146 16.59 0.01 8.49
C VAL A 146 16.43 1.50 8.17
N ALA A 147 15.92 1.84 6.99
CA ALA A 147 15.48 3.20 6.64
C ALA A 147 14.02 3.47 7.06
N LEU A 148 13.27 2.43 7.42
CA LEU A 148 11.88 2.45 7.84
C LEU A 148 11.59 2.53 9.36
N PRO A 149 12.53 2.67 10.32
CA PRO A 149 12.10 2.96 11.68
C PRO A 149 11.43 4.33 11.66
N SER A 150 10.13 4.33 11.98
CA SER A 150 9.39 5.54 12.28
C SER A 150 10.17 6.31 13.35
N LEU A 151 10.60 7.53 13.02
CA LEU A 151 11.31 8.42 13.94
C LEU A 151 10.48 8.65 15.21
N THR A 152 9.16 8.60 15.08
CA THR A 152 8.21 8.64 16.20
C THR A 152 7.01 7.69 15.97
N PRO A 153 6.29 7.27 17.03
CA PRO A 153 5.01 6.58 16.89
C PRO A 153 3.95 7.36 16.10
N PHE A 154 4.06 8.70 16.06
CA PHE A 154 3.21 9.56 15.25
C PHE A 154 3.46 9.31 13.76
N ASP A 155 4.72 9.38 13.33
CA ASP A 155 5.11 9.11 11.94
C ASP A 155 4.78 7.67 11.51
N ALA A 156 4.77 6.73 12.48
CA ALA A 156 4.39 5.35 12.24
C ALA A 156 2.92 5.20 11.85
N VAL A 157 2.04 5.97 12.49
CA VAL A 157 0.61 5.98 12.18
C VAL A 157 0.38 6.72 10.86
N ASP A 158 0.98 7.90 10.70
CA ASP A 158 0.83 8.72 9.50
C ASP A 158 1.31 7.99 8.24
N GLY A 159 2.52 7.42 8.29
CA GLY A 159 3.07 6.62 7.19
C GLY A 159 2.32 5.31 6.95
N ALA A 160 1.71 4.71 7.97
CA ALA A 160 0.87 3.53 7.77
C ALA A 160 -0.45 3.88 7.08
N LEU A 161 -1.07 5.02 7.42
CA LEU A 161 -2.25 5.54 6.73
C LEU A 161 -1.95 5.88 5.27
N ALA A 162 -0.79 6.49 5.00
CA ALA A 162 -0.33 6.80 3.64
C ALA A 162 -0.13 5.56 2.74
N ASN A 163 0.22 4.41 3.34
CA ASN A 163 0.50 3.17 2.62
C ASN A 163 -0.74 2.28 2.40
N ILE A 164 -1.90 2.67 2.92
CA ILE A 164 -3.15 1.96 2.63
C ILE A 164 -3.48 2.18 1.14
N SER A 165 -3.61 1.10 0.38
CA SER A 165 -4.05 1.17 -1.01
C SER A 165 -5.44 1.83 -1.06
N GLY A 166 -5.65 2.81 -1.95
CA GLY A 166 -6.93 3.50 -2.09
C GLY A 166 -7.13 4.73 -1.19
N VAL A 167 -6.19 5.05 -0.28
CA VAL A 167 -6.17 6.35 0.41
C VAL A 167 -5.66 7.43 -0.55
N THR A 168 -6.45 8.47 -0.74
CA THR A 168 -6.14 9.61 -1.63
C THR A 168 -5.53 10.77 -0.86
N ARG A 169 -6.04 11.05 0.34
CA ARG A 169 -5.55 12.12 1.22
C ARG A 169 -5.57 11.65 2.67
N HIS A 170 -4.57 12.06 3.44
CA HIS A 170 -4.52 11.80 4.87
C HIS A 170 -3.89 12.98 5.61
N LYS A 171 -4.29 13.14 6.87
CA LYS A 171 -3.67 14.07 7.80
C LYS A 171 -3.84 13.54 9.21
N LEU A 172 -2.75 13.44 9.96
CA LEU A 172 -2.77 13.10 11.37
C LEU A 172 -2.53 14.36 12.22
N TYR A 173 -3.26 14.47 13.32
CA TYR A 173 -3.09 15.50 14.34
C TYR A 173 -2.87 14.84 15.70
N GLU A 174 -1.99 15.43 16.50
CA GLU A 174 -1.77 15.04 17.89
C GLU A 174 -1.98 16.22 18.83
N ASN A 175 -2.62 15.95 19.97
CA ASN A 175 -2.62 16.85 21.12
C ASN A 175 -1.88 16.17 22.27
N ASN A 176 -0.64 16.58 22.49
CA ASN A 176 0.21 16.09 23.57
C ASN A 176 0.01 16.84 24.91
N THR A 177 -0.82 17.88 24.93
CA THR A 177 -1.06 18.73 26.11
C THR A 177 -2.13 18.13 27.03
N GLY A 178 -2.20 18.65 28.25
CA GLY A 178 -3.21 18.29 29.25
C GLY A 178 -4.56 19.01 29.10
N SER A 179 -4.77 19.75 28.00
CA SER A 179 -5.97 20.54 27.74
C SER A 179 -6.46 20.34 26.30
N VAL A 180 -7.70 20.77 26.00
CA VAL A 180 -8.22 20.76 24.63
C VAL A 180 -7.43 21.74 23.75
N ASP A 181 -7.07 21.35 22.54
CA ASP A 181 -6.33 22.19 21.60
C ASP A 181 -7.23 23.17 20.83
N VAL A 182 -6.62 24.00 19.96
CA VAL A 182 -7.32 24.97 19.10
C VAL A 182 -8.29 24.33 18.10
N ASN A 183 -8.08 23.05 17.77
CA ASN A 183 -8.89 22.28 16.84
C ASN A 183 -9.95 21.43 17.57
N GLY A 184 -10.07 21.54 18.89
CA GLY A 184 -11.04 20.80 19.69
C GLY A 184 -10.63 19.36 20.04
N LEU A 185 -9.37 18.96 19.83
CA LEU A 185 -8.86 17.64 20.21
C LEU A 185 -8.69 17.57 21.74
N PRO A 186 -9.27 16.57 22.41
CA PRO A 186 -9.04 16.32 23.84
C PRO A 186 -7.56 16.10 24.19
N ALA A 187 -7.23 16.29 25.47
CA ALA A 187 -5.90 16.02 26.00
C ALA A 187 -5.44 14.58 25.70
N HIS A 188 -4.16 14.43 25.35
CA HIS A 188 -3.52 13.13 25.07
C HIS A 188 -4.24 12.27 24.00
N SER A 189 -4.70 12.92 22.92
CA SER A 189 -5.43 12.25 21.84
C SER A 189 -4.81 12.50 20.48
N ILE A 190 -5.11 11.60 19.54
CA ILE A 190 -4.82 11.75 18.11
C ILE A 190 -6.13 11.83 17.32
N SER A 191 -6.12 12.60 16.24
CA SER A 191 -7.22 12.67 15.27
C SER A 191 -6.67 12.40 13.88
N ALA A 192 -7.15 11.33 13.25
CA ALA A 192 -6.81 10.99 11.87
C ALA A 192 -7.95 11.42 10.95
N ILE A 193 -7.61 12.18 9.91
CA ILE A 193 -8.52 12.56 8.84
C ILE A 193 -8.04 11.85 7.58
N VAL A 194 -8.86 10.93 7.07
CA VAL A 194 -8.47 10.04 5.97
C VAL A 194 -9.57 10.02 4.92
N ASP A 195 -9.16 10.24 3.68
CA ASP A 195 -10.01 10.16 2.49
C ASP A 195 -9.68 8.90 1.69
N GLY A 196 -10.71 8.23 1.16
CA GLY A 196 -10.61 6.94 0.49
C GLY A 196 -10.76 5.71 1.41
N GLU A 197 -10.63 4.53 0.80
CA GLU A 197 -10.67 3.16 1.35
C GLU A 197 -11.82 2.80 2.32
N ASP A 198 -11.91 1.50 2.67
CA ASP A 198 -12.84 1.00 3.67
C ASP A 198 -12.50 1.44 5.11
N ALA A 199 -13.55 1.76 5.85
CA ALA A 199 -13.46 2.34 7.17
C ALA A 199 -12.90 1.35 8.22
N THR A 200 -13.13 0.04 8.04
CA THR A 200 -12.57 -0.99 8.91
C THR A 200 -11.06 -1.15 8.70
N THR A 201 -10.58 -1.09 7.46
CA THR A 201 -9.14 -1.17 7.13
C THR A 201 -8.35 0.00 7.73
N ILE A 202 -8.91 1.21 7.65
CA ILE A 202 -8.31 2.42 8.25
C ILE A 202 -8.27 2.28 9.78
N ALA A 203 -9.39 1.91 10.40
CA ALA A 203 -9.48 1.72 11.84
C ALA A 203 -8.50 0.64 12.35
N GLN A 204 -8.36 -0.48 11.63
CA GLN A 204 -7.43 -1.55 11.98
C GLN A 204 -5.96 -1.12 11.87
N THR A 205 -5.64 -0.32 10.85
CA THR A 205 -4.29 0.25 10.66
C THR A 205 -3.92 1.19 11.80
N ILE A 206 -4.82 2.11 12.16
CA ILE A 206 -4.63 3.02 13.30
C ILE A 206 -4.45 2.20 14.58
N ARG A 207 -5.30 1.20 14.84
CA ARG A 207 -5.19 0.32 16.01
C ARG A 207 -3.85 -0.41 16.11
N GLY A 208 -3.35 -0.90 14.98
CA GLY A 208 -2.10 -1.66 14.92
C GLY A 208 -0.85 -0.82 15.12
N LYS A 209 -0.91 0.48 14.85
CA LYS A 209 0.26 1.38 14.85
C LYS A 209 0.22 2.45 15.95
N LYS A 210 -0.95 2.80 16.47
CA LYS A 210 -1.09 3.82 17.52
C LYS A 210 -0.34 3.42 18.79
N GLY A 211 0.14 4.42 19.51
CA GLY A 211 0.70 4.23 20.85
C GLY A 211 -0.30 3.62 21.83
N GLN A 212 0.21 2.86 22.79
CA GLN A 212 -0.59 2.37 23.91
C GLN A 212 -1.04 3.54 24.79
N GLY A 213 -2.27 3.50 25.30
CA GLY A 213 -2.84 4.57 26.12
C GLY A 213 -3.28 5.83 25.35
N VAL A 214 -2.98 5.94 24.05
CA VAL A 214 -3.40 7.08 23.22
C VAL A 214 -4.86 6.91 22.81
N ALA A 215 -5.68 7.92 23.12
CA ALA A 215 -7.07 8.00 22.71
C ALA A 215 -7.19 8.48 21.25
N THR A 216 -8.16 7.94 20.52
CA THR A 216 -8.51 8.41 19.17
C THR A 216 -9.76 9.27 19.24
N TYR A 217 -9.71 10.48 18.69
CA TYR A 217 -10.81 11.43 18.71
C TYR A 217 -11.23 11.81 17.29
N SER A 218 -12.50 11.66 16.95
CA SER A 218 -13.06 12.00 15.63
C SER A 218 -14.57 11.73 15.55
N LYS A 219 -15.18 12.10 14.41
CA LYS A 219 -16.64 11.99 14.16
C LYS A 219 -17.13 10.55 13.95
N THR A 220 -16.32 9.68 13.34
CA THR A 220 -16.70 8.28 13.06
C THR A 220 -15.97 7.34 14.01
N THR A 221 -16.69 6.46 14.69
CA THR A 221 -16.12 5.43 15.56
C THR A 221 -16.47 4.05 15.03
N ILE A 222 -15.45 3.21 14.87
CA ILE A 222 -15.59 1.83 14.42
C ILE A 222 -14.93 0.91 15.43
N GLN A 223 -15.61 -0.19 15.70
CA GLN A 223 -15.12 -1.23 16.59
C GLN A 223 -14.31 -2.24 15.78
N VAL A 224 -13.04 -2.40 16.11
CA VAL A 224 -12.14 -3.35 15.44
C VAL A 224 -11.53 -4.33 16.46
N PRO A 225 -11.48 -5.63 16.15
CA PRO A 225 -10.98 -6.63 17.08
C PRO A 225 -9.45 -6.65 17.15
N ASP A 226 -8.92 -7.01 18.32
CA ASP A 226 -7.54 -7.44 18.47
C ASP A 226 -7.30 -8.87 17.97
N ILE A 227 -6.05 -9.34 18.06
CA ILE A 227 -5.66 -10.72 17.70
C ILE A 227 -6.35 -11.79 18.55
N TYR A 228 -6.89 -11.42 19.72
CA TYR A 228 -7.61 -12.29 20.64
C TYR A 228 -9.14 -12.12 20.54
N GLY A 229 -9.63 -11.31 19.61
CA GLY A 229 -11.05 -11.04 19.40
C GLY A 229 -11.66 -9.98 20.33
N ASN A 230 -10.88 -9.30 21.17
CA ASN A 230 -11.39 -8.23 22.01
C ASN A 230 -11.67 -6.99 21.17
N PRO A 231 -12.86 -6.37 21.30
CA PRO A 231 -13.18 -5.20 20.53
C PRO A 231 -12.51 -3.94 21.07
N HIS A 232 -12.01 -3.11 20.16
CA HIS A 232 -11.50 -1.76 20.47
C HIS A 232 -12.20 -0.72 19.61
N ASN A 233 -12.64 0.37 20.25
CA ASN A 233 -13.22 1.51 19.54
C ASN A 233 -12.10 2.40 19.03
N ILE A 234 -12.08 2.60 17.71
CA ILE A 234 -11.14 3.49 17.03
C ILE A 234 -11.93 4.55 16.29
N SER A 235 -11.55 5.80 16.49
CA SER A 235 -12.21 6.94 15.87
C SER A 235 -11.32 7.59 14.82
N PHE A 236 -11.88 7.89 13.65
CA PHE A 236 -11.26 8.69 12.61
C PHE A 236 -12.34 9.50 11.86
N SER A 237 -11.95 10.52 11.11
CA SER A 237 -12.88 11.36 10.35
C SER A 237 -12.58 11.29 8.86
N ARG A 238 -13.60 11.47 8.02
CA ARG A 238 -13.42 11.80 6.61
C ARG A 238 -13.40 13.32 6.47
N PRO A 239 -12.63 13.88 5.52
CA PRO A 239 -12.65 15.32 5.30
C PRO A 239 -14.03 15.76 4.78
N VAL A 240 -14.38 17.01 5.06
CA VAL A 240 -15.54 17.67 4.44
C VAL A 240 -15.08 18.34 3.15
N ASP A 241 -15.65 17.93 2.02
CA ASP A 241 -15.31 18.54 0.73
C ASP A 241 -15.88 19.96 0.61
N VAL A 242 -14.98 20.92 0.37
CA VAL A 242 -15.32 22.32 0.09
C VAL A 242 -15.17 22.56 -1.41
N PRO A 243 -16.28 22.72 -2.16
CA PRO A 243 -16.21 22.98 -3.59
C PRO A 243 -15.59 24.36 -3.85
N VAL A 244 -14.56 24.39 -4.69
CA VAL A 244 -13.88 25.60 -5.13
C VAL A 244 -14.32 25.93 -6.55
N TYR A 245 -14.71 27.19 -6.73
CA TYR A 245 -15.06 27.77 -8.02
C TYR A 245 -13.96 28.74 -8.45
N VAL A 246 -13.61 28.68 -9.73
CA VAL A 246 -12.57 29.50 -10.32
C VAL A 246 -13.14 30.22 -11.54
N ALA A 247 -12.94 31.54 -11.60
CA ALA A 247 -13.25 32.34 -12.77
C ALA A 247 -11.95 32.89 -13.33
N ILE A 248 -11.64 32.55 -14.58
CA ILE A 248 -10.43 32.95 -15.28
C ILE A 248 -10.84 33.82 -16.47
N THR A 249 -10.22 34.98 -16.60
CA THR A 249 -10.33 35.81 -17.79
C THR A 249 -9.01 35.74 -18.56
N VAL A 250 -9.09 35.40 -19.85
CA VAL A 250 -7.92 35.25 -20.72
C VAL A 250 -8.00 36.17 -21.92
N GLN A 251 -6.87 36.78 -22.27
CA GLN A 251 -6.66 37.43 -23.57
C GLN A 251 -6.04 36.40 -24.52
N VAL A 252 -6.67 36.17 -25.67
CA VAL A 252 -6.25 35.11 -26.60
C VAL A 252 -5.32 35.64 -27.70
N PHE A 253 -4.36 34.82 -28.11
CA PHE A 253 -3.46 35.08 -29.23
C PHE A 253 -3.69 34.08 -30.38
N ILE A 254 -3.03 34.30 -31.52
CA ILE A 254 -3.12 33.44 -32.70
C ILE A 254 -2.67 32.01 -32.33
N GLY A 255 -3.57 31.04 -32.50
CA GLY A 255 -3.32 29.63 -32.17
C GLY A 255 -4.05 29.12 -30.92
N TYR A 256 -4.81 29.97 -30.22
CA TYR A 256 -5.70 29.53 -29.15
C TYR A 256 -6.83 28.63 -29.69
N THR A 257 -7.14 27.57 -28.96
CA THR A 257 -8.20 26.60 -29.32
C THR A 257 -9.04 26.28 -28.09
N SER A 258 -10.27 25.79 -28.30
CA SER A 258 -11.14 25.33 -27.20
C SER A 258 -10.50 24.22 -26.37
N GLN A 259 -9.63 23.41 -26.97
CA GLN A 259 -8.88 22.36 -26.27
C GLN A 259 -7.93 22.95 -25.22
N ILE A 260 -7.25 24.06 -25.53
CA ILE A 260 -6.38 24.75 -24.56
C ILE A 260 -7.20 25.24 -23.36
N GLY A 261 -8.43 25.71 -23.58
CA GLY A 261 -9.34 26.07 -22.50
C GLY A 261 -9.68 24.89 -21.58
N GLU A 262 -9.97 23.72 -22.15
CA GLU A 262 -10.25 22.51 -21.36
C GLU A 262 -8.99 22.00 -20.63
N ASP A 263 -7.81 22.08 -21.27
CA ASP A 263 -6.54 21.72 -20.63
C ASP A 263 -6.26 22.63 -19.42
N ILE A 264 -6.54 23.94 -19.50
CA ILE A 264 -6.42 24.89 -18.37
C ILE A 264 -7.36 24.47 -17.23
N LYS A 265 -8.63 24.17 -17.53
CA LYS A 265 -9.60 23.74 -16.52
C LYS A 265 -9.13 22.47 -15.83
N GLN A 266 -8.66 21.47 -16.59
CA GLN A 266 -8.17 20.22 -16.04
C GLN A 266 -6.95 20.44 -15.14
N ALA A 267 -5.95 21.20 -15.59
CA ALA A 267 -4.75 21.47 -14.81
C ALA A 267 -5.05 22.22 -13.49
N VAL A 268 -5.99 23.16 -13.50
CA VAL A 268 -6.42 23.88 -12.30
C VAL A 268 -7.21 22.97 -11.36
N ALA A 269 -8.13 22.16 -11.89
CA ALA A 269 -8.89 21.20 -11.10
C ALA A 269 -7.96 20.15 -10.44
N ASP A 270 -7.01 19.60 -11.19
CA ASP A 270 -6.02 18.64 -10.70
C ASP A 270 -5.15 19.25 -9.59
N TYR A 271 -4.72 20.51 -9.78
CA TYR A 271 -3.97 21.22 -8.75
C TYR A 271 -4.77 21.38 -7.46
N ILE A 272 -6.02 21.86 -7.54
CA ILE A 272 -6.87 22.05 -6.35
C ILE A 272 -7.14 20.69 -5.68
N ASN A 273 -7.37 19.64 -6.47
CA ASN A 273 -7.60 18.31 -5.94
C ASN A 273 -6.32 17.66 -5.35
N SER A 274 -5.13 18.12 -5.74
CA SER A 274 -3.85 17.66 -5.17
C SER A 274 -3.51 18.28 -3.80
N LEU A 275 -4.23 19.32 -3.37
CA LEU A 275 -3.99 19.95 -2.08
C LEU A 275 -4.31 18.99 -0.93
N LEU A 276 -3.50 19.07 0.14
CA LEU A 276 -3.69 18.27 1.35
C LEU A 276 -4.88 18.79 2.16
N ILE A 277 -5.40 17.95 3.05
CA ILE A 277 -6.47 18.31 3.98
C ILE A 277 -5.98 19.46 4.88
N GLY A 278 -6.80 20.51 5.01
CA GLY A 278 -6.48 21.74 5.75
C GLY A 278 -5.57 22.73 5.03
N ASP A 279 -5.12 22.46 3.80
CA ASP A 279 -4.35 23.43 3.03
C ASP A 279 -5.27 24.51 2.45
N SER A 280 -4.93 25.77 2.70
CA SER A 280 -5.66 26.90 2.13
C SER A 280 -5.36 27.04 0.63
N VAL A 281 -6.40 27.38 -0.14
CA VAL A 281 -6.27 27.60 -1.58
C VAL A 281 -5.75 29.01 -1.81
N LEU A 282 -4.49 29.11 -2.24
CA LEU A 282 -3.81 30.38 -2.48
C LEU A 282 -3.99 30.81 -3.94
N LEU A 283 -4.54 31.99 -4.15
CA LEU A 283 -4.80 32.55 -5.47
C LEU A 283 -3.55 32.57 -6.35
N SER A 284 -2.43 33.03 -5.78
CA SER A 284 -1.15 33.15 -6.48
C SER A 284 -0.61 31.81 -6.99
N ARG A 285 -0.94 30.70 -6.32
CA ARG A 285 -0.45 29.37 -6.72
C ARG A 285 -1.26 28.76 -7.84
N ILE A 286 -2.50 29.21 -8.08
CA ILE A 286 -3.36 28.75 -9.18
C ILE A 286 -2.89 29.29 -10.54
N TYR A 287 -2.23 30.45 -10.57
CA TYR A 287 -1.64 30.98 -11.81
C TYR A 287 -0.60 30.04 -12.43
N SER A 288 0.11 29.23 -11.62
CA SER A 288 1.11 28.29 -12.11
C SER A 288 0.51 27.16 -12.97
N PRO A 289 -0.45 26.34 -12.46
CA PRO A 289 -1.12 25.33 -13.27
C PRO A 289 -1.97 25.93 -14.40
N ALA A 290 -2.58 27.11 -14.19
CA ALA A 290 -3.37 27.78 -15.23
C ALA A 290 -2.51 28.23 -16.43
N ASN A 291 -1.21 28.44 -16.24
CA ASN A 291 -0.26 28.75 -17.30
C ASN A 291 0.32 27.49 -17.99
N LEU A 292 -0.24 26.29 -17.78
CA LEU A 292 0.08 25.04 -18.50
C LEU A 292 1.59 24.77 -18.70
N GLY A 293 2.42 25.06 -17.69
CA GLY A 293 3.86 24.85 -17.73
C GLY A 293 4.58 25.81 -18.67
N VAL A 294 5.13 26.89 -18.13
CA VAL A 294 5.86 27.96 -18.85
C VAL A 294 7.23 27.51 -19.40
N VAL A 295 7.55 26.21 -19.33
CA VAL A 295 8.87 25.69 -19.71
C VAL A 295 8.95 25.53 -21.23
N SER A 296 9.54 26.53 -21.87
CA SER A 296 10.07 26.50 -23.24
C SER A 296 9.10 25.96 -24.31
N GLY A 297 7.96 26.64 -24.48
CA GLY A 297 7.05 26.40 -25.60
C GLY A 297 5.74 25.67 -25.29
N GLY A 298 5.27 25.65 -24.05
CA GLY A 298 3.91 25.17 -23.73
C GLY A 298 2.80 25.98 -24.40
N ASN A 299 1.54 25.54 -24.22
CA ASN A 299 0.33 26.20 -24.74
C ASN A 299 0.13 27.62 -24.18
N ALA A 300 0.85 27.99 -23.12
CA ALA A 300 0.89 29.33 -22.50
C ALA A 300 1.26 30.47 -23.46
N ARG A 301 1.86 30.18 -24.61
CA ARG A 301 2.19 31.21 -25.62
C ARG A 301 0.97 31.73 -26.39
N PHE A 302 -0.16 31.04 -26.29
CA PHE A 302 -1.37 31.30 -27.08
C PHE A 302 -2.42 32.12 -26.31
N TYR A 303 -2.18 32.45 -25.05
CA TYR A 303 -3.06 33.28 -24.23
C TYR A 303 -2.29 33.97 -23.11
N ASP A 304 -2.86 35.04 -22.56
CA ASP A 304 -2.43 35.68 -21.31
C ASP A 304 -3.59 35.69 -20.32
N ILE A 305 -3.32 35.51 -19.03
CA ILE A 305 -4.35 35.51 -17.98
C ILE A 305 -4.46 36.92 -17.42
N THR A 306 -5.56 37.62 -17.74
CA THR A 306 -5.77 39.01 -17.32
C THR A 306 -6.38 39.12 -15.94
N ASP A 307 -7.22 38.16 -15.54
CA ASP A 307 -7.83 38.13 -14.22
C ASP A 307 -8.10 36.69 -13.77
N LEU A 308 -7.99 36.44 -12.47
CA LEU A 308 -8.24 35.14 -11.85
C LEU A 308 -8.90 35.39 -10.49
N LEU A 309 -10.09 34.83 -10.31
CA LEU A 309 -10.89 34.95 -9.10
C LEU A 309 -11.26 33.56 -8.59
N ILE A 310 -11.27 33.38 -7.27
CA ILE A 310 -11.65 32.11 -6.63
C ILE A 310 -12.67 32.32 -5.51
N GLY A 311 -13.52 31.32 -5.28
CA GLY A 311 -14.51 31.34 -4.20
C GLY A 311 -15.07 29.97 -3.83
N LYS A 312 -15.81 29.90 -2.72
CA LYS A 312 -16.54 28.69 -2.28
C LYS A 312 -17.91 28.54 -2.98
N SER A 313 -18.32 29.53 -3.78
CA SER A 313 -19.56 29.49 -4.57
C SER A 313 -19.41 30.33 -5.84
N VAL A 314 -20.26 30.05 -6.84
CA VAL A 314 -20.28 30.77 -8.14
C VAL A 314 -20.44 32.29 -7.97
N GLY A 315 -21.22 32.74 -6.97
CA GLY A 315 -21.50 34.15 -6.73
C GLY A 315 -20.51 34.86 -5.80
N SER A 316 -19.53 34.14 -5.25
CA SER A 316 -18.60 34.67 -4.25
C SER A 316 -17.13 34.56 -4.67
N VAL A 317 -16.86 34.58 -5.99
CA VAL A 317 -15.49 34.57 -6.50
C VAL A 317 -14.84 35.94 -6.29
N ALA A 318 -13.63 35.96 -5.74
CA ALA A 318 -12.88 37.17 -5.47
C ALA A 318 -11.37 36.94 -5.67
N ALA A 319 -10.61 38.02 -5.80
CA ALA A 319 -9.15 37.99 -5.80
C ALA A 319 -8.60 37.83 -4.36
N ALA A 320 -9.04 36.79 -3.65
CA ALA A 320 -8.70 36.52 -2.27
C ALA A 320 -8.43 35.03 -2.06
N ASN A 321 -7.59 34.70 -1.09
CA ASN A 321 -7.31 33.31 -0.72
C ASN A 321 -8.55 32.67 -0.05
N ILE A 322 -8.72 31.37 -0.24
CA ILE A 322 -9.77 30.61 0.43
C ILE A 322 -9.14 29.85 1.59
N ASN A 323 -9.56 30.20 2.81
CA ASN A 323 -9.19 29.45 3.99
C ASN A 323 -10.04 28.17 4.06
N ILE A 324 -9.35 27.04 4.19
CA ILE A 324 -9.91 25.70 4.37
C ILE A 324 -9.66 25.32 5.83
N ALA A 325 -10.68 24.83 6.53
CA ALA A 325 -10.55 24.40 7.92
C ALA A 325 -9.73 23.10 8.04
N TYR A 326 -9.26 22.77 9.24
CA TYR A 326 -8.38 21.62 9.47
C TYR A 326 -9.03 20.26 9.11
N ASP A 327 -10.36 20.17 9.13
CA ASP A 327 -11.14 18.98 8.75
C ASP A 327 -11.80 19.09 7.37
N GLU A 328 -11.46 20.12 6.60
CA GLU A 328 -11.95 20.35 5.25
C GLU A 328 -10.89 20.01 4.19
N ALA A 329 -11.34 19.56 3.02
CA ALA A 329 -10.51 19.37 1.85
C ALA A 329 -11.06 20.18 0.67
N ALA A 330 -10.18 20.85 -0.07
CA ALA A 330 -10.60 21.54 -1.29
C ALA A 330 -10.93 20.53 -2.39
N SER A 331 -12.07 20.72 -3.06
CA SER A 331 -12.47 19.92 -4.22
C SER A 331 -12.85 20.84 -5.39
N CYS A 332 -12.47 20.46 -6.61
CA CYS A 332 -12.81 21.22 -7.80
C CYS A 332 -13.15 20.28 -8.95
N SER A 333 -14.32 20.50 -9.56
CA SER A 333 -14.70 19.91 -10.85
C SER A 333 -14.36 20.90 -11.97
N THR A 334 -14.06 20.41 -13.16
CA THR A 334 -13.84 21.26 -14.35
C THR A 334 -15.07 22.11 -14.68
N GLU A 335 -16.27 21.65 -14.30
CA GLU A 335 -17.54 22.41 -14.43
C GLU A 335 -17.59 23.65 -13.54
N ASN A 336 -16.83 23.66 -12.43
CA ASN A 336 -16.77 24.79 -11.51
C ASN A 336 -15.77 25.87 -11.97
N ILE A 337 -15.12 25.65 -13.12
CA ILE A 337 -14.12 26.55 -13.68
C ILE A 337 -14.70 27.23 -14.93
N SER A 338 -14.89 28.54 -14.85
CA SER A 338 -15.34 29.36 -15.96
C SER A 338 -14.17 30.10 -16.59
N ILE A 339 -14.06 30.04 -17.93
CA ILE A 339 -13.08 30.79 -18.70
C ILE A 339 -13.83 31.79 -19.58
N THR A 340 -13.52 33.07 -19.42
CA THR A 340 -14.05 34.16 -20.25
C THR A 340 -12.94 34.71 -21.12
N VAL A 341 -13.20 34.88 -22.41
CA VAL A 341 -12.25 35.49 -23.34
C VAL A 341 -12.47 37.00 -23.36
N ALA A 342 -11.45 37.76 -22.94
CA ALA A 342 -11.41 39.20 -23.09
C ALA A 342 -11.06 39.57 -24.56
N PRO A 343 -11.67 40.64 -25.11
CA PRO A 343 -11.47 41.07 -26.49
C PRO A 343 -10.06 41.57 -26.80
#